data_AF-A0A946UES4-F1
#
_entry.id   AF-A0A946UES4-F1
#
_cell.length_a   1.000
_cell.length_b   1.000
_cell.length_c   1.000
_cell.angle_alpha   90.00
_cell.angle_beta   90.00
_cell.angle_gamma   90.00
#
_symmetry.space_group_name_H-M   'P 1'
#
loop_
_entity.id
_entity.type
_entity.pdbx_description
1 polymer ?
#
loop_
_entity_poly.entity_id
_entity_poly.type
_entity_poly.pdbx_seq_one_letter_code
_entity_poly.pdbx_strand_id
1 'polypeptide(L)' 'MSPIRILLIVASICASANTLAKDIDWVAKSNEHASIVLEALAKYSPESAGNIGVDGLDEQISDLREGIYERS' A
#
# COMPACT_ATOMS: atom_id res chain seq x y z
N MET A 1 -14.72 -1.89 -44.89
CA MET A 1 -13.91 -1.12 -43.91
C MET A 1 -12.46 -1.58 -44.04
N SER A 2 -11.48 -0.71 -44.23
CA SER A 2 -10.07 -1.14 -44.40
C SER A 2 -9.54 -1.81 -43.11
N PRO A 3 -8.81 -2.93 -43.19
CA PRO A 3 -8.31 -3.66 -42.02
C PRO A 3 -7.41 -2.81 -41.10
N ILE A 4 -6.71 -1.83 -41.67
CA ILE A 4 -5.87 -0.87 -40.94
C ILE A 4 -6.72 0.00 -39.99
N ARG A 5 -7.93 0.38 -40.41
CA ARG A 5 -8.83 1.18 -39.56
C ARG A 5 -9.36 0.38 -38.37
N ILE A 6 -9.60 -0.92 -38.56
CA ILE A 6 -10.03 -1.82 -37.49
C ILE A 6 -8.90 -1.98 -36.47
N LEU A 7 -7.67 -2.19 -36.93
CA LEU A 7 -6.49 -2.32 -36.07
C LEU A 7 -6.26 -1.07 -35.21
N LEU A 8 -6.38 0.12 -35.81
CA LEU A 8 -6.20 1.39 -35.10
C LEU A 8 -7.29 1.65 -34.04
N ILE A 9 -8.54 1.26 -34.33
CA ILE A 9 -9.65 1.38 -33.36
C ILE A 9 -9.43 0.43 -32.18
N VAL A 10 -9.01 -0.82 -32.43
CA VAL A 10 -8.72 -1.80 -31.37
C VAL A 10 -7.57 -1.33 -30.48
N ALA A 11 -6.48 -0.81 -31.07
CA ALA A 11 -5.34 -0.29 -30.31
C ALA A 11 -5.74 0.90 -29.41
N SER A 12 -6.61 1.79 -29.90
CA SER A 12 -7.08 2.95 -29.14
C SER A 12 -8.01 2.55 -27.97
N ILE A 13 -8.81 1.49 -28.13
CA ILE A 13 -9.67 0.95 -27.06
C ILE A 13 -8.80 0.31 -25.95
N CYS A 14 -7.77 -0.46 -26.31
CA CYS A 14 -6.88 -1.08 -25.33
C CYS A 14 -6.08 -0.07 -24.50
N ALA A 15 -5.68 1.07 -25.08
CA ALA A 15 -4.95 2.12 -24.36
C ALA A 15 -5.81 2.86 -23.32
N SER A 16 -7.15 2.83 -23.46
CA SER A 16 -8.10 3.57 -22.61
C SER A 16 -8.48 2.82 -21.33
N ALA A 17 -8.12 1.54 -21.20
CA ALA A 17 -8.50 0.72 -20.04
C ALA A 17 -7.72 1.10 -18.75
N ASN A 18 -6.55 1.73 -18.88
CA ASN A 18 -5.68 2.05 -17.74
C ASN A 18 -6.04 3.37 -17.04
N THR A 19 -6.93 4.20 -17.58
CA THR A 19 -7.29 5.49 -16.98
C THR A 19 -8.40 5.39 -15.92
N LEU A 20 -9.03 4.22 -15.75
CA LEU A 20 -10.08 3.98 -14.76
C LEU A 20 -9.56 3.59 -13.38
N ALA A 21 -8.23 3.46 -13.21
CA ALA A 21 -7.58 3.18 -11.93
C ALA A 21 -7.23 4.45 -11.14
N LYS A 22 -7.71 5.63 -11.58
CA LYS A 22 -7.47 6.89 -10.89
C LYS A 22 -8.40 7.00 -9.68
N ASP A 23 -7.86 6.68 -8.52
CA ASP A 23 -8.43 6.90 -7.19
C ASP A 23 -9.80 6.25 -6.97
N ILE A 24 -9.76 4.94 -6.73
CA ILE A 24 -10.94 4.28 -6.19
C ILE A 24 -11.02 4.64 -4.71
N ASP A 25 -12.03 5.43 -4.35
CA ASP A 25 -12.28 5.99 -3.00
C ASP A 25 -12.13 4.95 -1.86
N TRP A 26 -12.56 3.70 -2.08
CA TRP A 26 -12.42 2.66 -1.06
C TRP A 26 -10.97 2.27 -0.77
N VAL A 27 -10.06 2.38 -1.75
CA VAL A 27 -8.63 2.12 -1.57
C VAL A 27 -8.00 3.21 -0.72
N ALA A 28 -8.31 4.48 -1.00
CA ALA A 28 -7.85 5.60 -0.19
C ALA A 28 -8.33 5.46 1.26
N LYS A 29 -9.61 5.10 1.46
CA LYS A 29 -10.18 4.85 2.78
C LYS A 29 -9.53 3.65 3.49
N SER A 30 -9.26 2.57 2.73
CA SER A 30 -8.55 1.39 3.24
C SER A 30 -7.14 1.76 3.72
N ASN A 31 -6.42 2.55 2.94
CA ASN A 31 -5.06 2.98 3.29
C ASN A 31 -5.06 3.85 4.54
N GLU A 32 -5.99 4.80 4.67
CA GLU A 32 -6.16 5.64 5.86
C GLU A 32 -6.32 4.78 7.13
N HIS A 33 -7.16 3.74 7.06
CA HIS A 33 -7.36 2.82 8.19
C HIS A 33 -6.15 1.92 8.45
N ALA A 34 -5.51 1.42 7.40
CA ALA A 34 -4.33 0.58 7.52
C ALA A 34 -3.14 1.33 8.17
N SER A 35 -2.95 2.61 7.83
CA SER A 35 -1.87 3.44 8.39
C SER A 35 -1.86 3.45 9.92
N ILE A 36 -3.02 3.53 10.57
CA ILE A 36 -3.11 3.55 12.04
C ILE A 36 -2.50 2.29 12.67
N VAL A 37 -2.79 1.13 12.08
CA VAL A 37 -2.28 -0.16 12.58
C VAL A 37 -0.80 -0.32 12.24
N LEU A 38 -0.37 0.14 11.07
CA LEU A 38 1.04 0.11 10.67
C LEU A 38 1.89 1.02 11.56
N GLU A 39 1.39 2.18 11.96
CA GLU A 39 2.05 3.09 12.90
C GLU A 39 2.17 2.46 14.29
N ALA A 40 1.11 1.80 14.78
CA ALA A 40 1.17 1.07 16.05
C ALA A 40 2.17 -0.09 16.00
N LEU A 41 2.18 -0.84 14.90
CA LEU A 41 3.13 -1.94 14.68
C LEU A 41 4.58 -1.42 14.63
N ALA A 42 4.83 -0.33 13.91
CA ALA A 42 6.16 0.29 13.84
C ALA A 42 6.65 0.76 15.22
N LYS A 43 5.74 1.29 16.04
CA LYS A 43 6.07 1.78 17.38
C LYS A 43 6.41 0.65 18.37
N TYR A 44 5.67 -0.45 18.35
CA TYR A 44 5.79 -1.51 19.37
C TYR A 44 6.54 -2.75 18.89
N SER A 45 6.70 -2.92 17.58
CA SER A 45 7.47 -4.01 16.96
C SER A 45 8.16 -3.52 15.69
N PRO A 46 9.14 -2.60 15.81
CA PRO A 46 9.80 -1.98 14.66
C PRO A 46 10.45 -3.00 13.73
N GLU A 47 11.03 -4.09 14.27
CA GLU A 47 11.62 -5.15 13.46
C GLU A 47 10.57 -5.91 12.62
N SER A 48 9.37 -6.14 13.19
CA SER A 48 8.28 -6.79 12.45
C SER A 48 7.68 -5.86 11.40
N ALA A 49 7.55 -4.58 11.69
CA ALA A 49 7.11 -3.57 10.72
C ALA A 49 8.12 -3.41 9.58
N GLY A 50 9.42 -3.36 9.89
CA GLY A 50 10.48 -3.33 8.89
C GLY A 50 10.47 -4.58 7.99
N ASN A 51 10.21 -5.77 8.57
CA ASN A 51 10.13 -7.01 7.80
C ASN A 51 9.02 -7.02 6.74
N ILE A 52 7.92 -6.29 6.98
CA ILE A 52 6.81 -6.15 6.02
C ILE A 52 6.96 -4.91 5.11
N GLY A 53 8.08 -4.19 5.20
CA GLY A 53 8.42 -3.08 4.29
C GLY A 53 8.09 -1.67 4.82
N VAL A 54 7.94 -1.47 6.13
CA VAL A 54 7.88 -0.11 6.71
C VAL A 54 9.29 0.47 6.81
N ASP A 55 9.54 1.58 6.12
CA ASP A 55 10.86 2.21 6.04
C ASP A 55 11.23 3.01 7.31
N GLY A 56 12.53 3.27 7.50
CA GLY A 56 13.03 4.20 8.52
C GLY A 56 13.07 3.65 9.94
N LEU A 57 13.05 2.31 10.10
CA LEU A 57 12.98 1.64 11.39
C LEU A 57 14.31 1.02 11.86
N ASP A 58 15.37 1.07 11.05
CA ASP A 58 16.66 0.39 11.31
C ASP A 58 17.30 0.75 12.67
N GLU A 59 17.11 1.97 13.14
CA GLU A 59 17.65 2.45 14.42
C GLU A 59 16.74 2.15 15.62
N GLN A 60 15.54 1.60 15.38
CA GLN A 60 14.54 1.31 16.40
C GLN A 60 14.61 -0.17 16.80
N ILE A 61 14.41 -0.44 18.09
CA ILE A 61 14.49 -1.80 18.66
C ILE A 61 13.29 -2.02 19.57
N SER A 62 12.72 -3.22 19.52
CA SER A 62 11.62 -3.63 20.40
C SER A 62 11.98 -3.46 21.89
N ASP A 63 11.08 -2.81 22.65
CA ASP A 63 11.25 -2.62 24.09
C ASP A 63 10.75 -3.83 24.90
N LEU A 64 11.67 -4.74 25.21
CA LEU A 64 11.39 -5.97 25.96
C LEU A 64 11.48 -5.82 27.49
N ARG A 65 11.48 -4.60 28.03
CA ARG A 65 11.47 -4.38 29.49
C ARG A 65 10.16 -4.87 30.13
N GLU A 66 10.17 -5.01 31.45
CA GLU A 66 8.98 -5.37 32.25
C GLU A 66 7.76 -4.54 31.84
N GLY A 67 6.57 -5.15 31.79
CA GLY A 67 5.33 -4.48 31.37
C GLY A 67 5.10 -4.43 29.86
N ILE A 68 5.74 -5.30 29.08
CA ILE A 68 5.65 -5.33 27.61
C ILE A 68 4.20 -5.49 27.13
N TYR A 69 3.41 -6.35 27.75
CA TYR A 69 2.05 -6.66 27.33
C TYR A 69 1.06 -5.53 27.61
N GLU A 70 1.38 -4.65 28.56
CA GLU A 70 0.58 -3.48 28.94
C GLU A 70 0.86 -2.28 28.04
N ARG A 71 1.99 -2.29 27.31
CA ARG A 71 2.40 -1.23 26.39
C ARG A 71 2.20 -1.57 24.91
N SER A 72 1.93 -2.83 24.58
CA SER A 72 1.81 -3.35 23.21
C SER A 72 0.37 -3.32 22.70
#